data_AF-A0A9E6JKM5-F1
#
_entry.id   AF-A0A9E6JKM5-F1
#
_cell.length_a   1.000
_cell.length_b   1.000
_cell.length_c   1.000
_cell.angle_alpha   90.00
_cell.angle_beta   90.00
_cell.angle_gamma   90.00
#
_symmetry.space_group_name_H-M   'P 1'
#
loop_
_entity.id
_entity.type
_entity.pdbx_description
1 polymer ?
#
loop_
_entity_poly.entity_id
_entity_poly.type
_entity_poly.pdbx_seq_one_letter_code
_entity_poly.pdbx_strand_id
1 'polypeptide(L)'
;MKRISLMLAFALMVTLGFAQKKDRTSAYNYLRSGKLNKAIEYIEKTITHEATMNEAKTWAYRGDIYLQIALTDNPEYKALSDNPLQIAYDSYKKAMALPDSKEFVADMMTNMNVVAESFFNKGVEGFNQKDYTASMNAFIMAADVKSEIGVVDTSALLNAVAAADQAVKPAESIKINQRLLEAGFKNPGSTGRNFYERRQCPRPTHARPGTSASDRLPTGEIFAGFHFPGGV
;
A
#
# COMPACT_ATOMS: atom_id res chain seq x y z
N MET A 1 -11.89 12.84 52.91
CA MET A 1 -12.43 13.25 51.60
C MET A 1 -11.34 13.25 50.53
N LYS A 2 -10.40 14.21 50.46
CA LYS A 2 -9.40 14.31 49.37
C LYS A 2 -8.56 13.03 49.12
N ARG A 3 -8.13 12.33 50.18
CA ARG A 3 -7.36 11.06 50.07
C ARG A 3 -8.21 9.87 49.60
N ILE A 4 -9.48 9.82 49.98
CA ILE A 4 -10.43 8.78 49.56
C ILE A 4 -10.86 9.03 48.11
N SER A 5 -11.10 10.29 47.73
CA SER A 5 -11.36 10.69 46.34
C SER A 5 -10.18 10.35 45.41
N LEU A 6 -8.93 10.53 45.87
CA LEU A 6 -7.73 10.12 45.15
C LEU A 6 -7.62 8.60 44.99
N MET A 7 -7.91 7.82 46.03
CA MET A 7 -7.91 6.36 45.96
C MET A 7 -9.05 5.80 45.07
N LEU A 8 -10.22 6.43 45.10
CA LEU A 8 -11.35 6.05 44.25
C LEU A 8 -11.08 6.39 42.77
N ALA A 9 -10.49 7.55 42.50
CA ALA A 9 -10.04 7.93 41.16
C ALA A 9 -8.94 6.98 40.65
N PHE A 10 -8.01 6.56 41.52
CA PHE A 10 -6.97 5.58 41.18
C PHE A 10 -7.55 4.18 40.88
N ALA A 11 -8.52 3.71 41.66
CA ALA A 11 -9.20 2.44 41.41
C ALA A 11 -9.99 2.44 40.08
N LEU A 12 -10.61 3.56 39.73
CA LEU A 12 -11.28 3.76 38.43
C LEU A 12 -10.29 3.68 37.26
N MET A 13 -9.10 4.25 37.38
CA MET A 13 -8.07 4.19 36.31
C MET A 13 -7.53 2.77 36.09
N VAL A 14 -7.38 1.96 37.13
CA VAL A 14 -6.84 0.59 36.99
C VAL A 14 -7.83 -0.35 36.27
N THR A 15 -9.14 -0.18 36.46
CA THR A 15 -10.15 -1.05 35.80
C THR A 15 -10.26 -0.82 34.29
N LEU A 16 -9.96 0.39 33.82
CA LEU A 16 -9.90 0.73 32.40
C LEU A 16 -8.67 0.11 31.69
N GLY A 17 -7.64 -0.35 32.40
CA GLY A 17 -6.52 -1.04 31.75
C GLY A 17 -6.88 -2.43 31.21
N PHE A 18 -7.73 -3.16 31.93
CA PHE A 18 -8.02 -4.57 31.67
C PHE A 18 -9.16 -4.80 30.68
N ALA A 19 -10.14 -3.89 30.61
CA ALA A 19 -11.26 -4.02 29.68
C ALA A 19 -10.81 -3.92 28.21
N GLN A 20 -9.80 -3.11 27.90
CA GLN A 20 -9.39 -2.82 26.53
C GLN A 20 -8.56 -3.98 25.96
N LYS A 21 -7.83 -4.71 26.80
CA LYS A 21 -7.19 -5.98 26.41
C LYS A 21 -8.22 -7.08 26.11
N LYS A 22 -9.33 -7.11 26.85
CA LYS A 22 -10.47 -7.99 26.57
C LYS A 22 -11.18 -7.59 25.26
N ASP A 23 -11.33 -6.30 25.00
CA ASP A 23 -11.91 -5.81 23.75
C ASP A 23 -11.06 -6.21 22.54
N ARG A 24 -9.73 -6.09 22.61
CA ARG A 24 -8.86 -6.60 21.54
C ARG A 24 -9.04 -8.09 21.30
N THR A 25 -9.11 -8.88 22.37
CA THR A 25 -9.33 -10.33 22.27
C THR A 25 -10.68 -10.63 21.64
N SER A 26 -11.70 -9.85 21.97
CA SER A 26 -13.03 -9.95 21.39
C SER A 26 -13.02 -9.60 19.90
N ALA A 27 -12.31 -8.53 19.50
CA ALA A 27 -12.12 -8.16 18.10
C ALA A 27 -11.50 -9.30 17.29
N TYR A 28 -10.43 -9.93 17.81
CA TYR A 28 -9.80 -11.09 17.18
C TYR A 28 -10.76 -12.29 17.04
N ASN A 29 -11.57 -12.57 18.06
CA ASN A 29 -12.55 -13.65 17.99
C ASN A 29 -13.68 -13.34 16.99
N TYR A 30 -14.10 -12.08 16.86
CA TYR A 30 -15.06 -11.65 15.85
C TYR A 30 -14.48 -11.74 14.43
N LEU A 31 -13.21 -11.35 14.24
CA LEU A 31 -12.48 -11.56 12.99
C LEU A 31 -12.50 -13.05 12.61
N ARG A 32 -12.11 -13.94 13.53
CA ARG A 32 -12.08 -15.40 13.29
C ARG A 32 -13.44 -16.02 13.00
N SER A 33 -14.53 -15.37 13.44
CA SER A 33 -15.90 -15.81 13.15
C SER A 33 -16.53 -15.07 11.96
N GLY A 34 -15.75 -14.27 11.22
CA GLY A 34 -16.19 -13.54 10.03
C GLY A 34 -17.11 -12.34 10.33
N LYS A 35 -17.28 -11.95 11.59
CA LYS A 35 -18.17 -10.86 12.01
C LYS A 35 -17.44 -9.51 11.97
N LEU A 36 -17.15 -9.04 10.77
CA LEU A 36 -16.27 -7.88 10.55
C LEU A 36 -16.82 -6.59 11.17
N ASN A 37 -18.14 -6.36 11.11
CA ASN A 37 -18.79 -5.21 11.76
C ASN A 37 -18.49 -5.13 13.27
N LYS A 38 -18.59 -6.26 13.98
CA LYS A 38 -18.24 -6.33 15.41
C LYS A 38 -16.73 -6.23 15.60
N ALA A 39 -15.93 -6.86 14.74
CA ALA A 39 -14.47 -6.80 14.86
C ALA A 39 -13.96 -5.34 14.85
N ILE A 40 -14.46 -4.51 13.93
CA ILE A 40 -14.15 -3.07 13.88
C ILE A 40 -14.58 -2.35 15.16
N GLU A 41 -15.83 -2.57 15.60
CA GLU A 41 -16.39 -1.90 16.77
C GLU A 41 -15.51 -2.07 18.01
N TYR A 42 -14.93 -3.26 18.19
CA TYR A 42 -14.05 -3.56 19.31
C TYR A 42 -12.61 -3.10 19.08
N ILE A 43 -12.03 -3.28 17.88
CA ILE A 43 -10.62 -2.95 17.66
C ILE A 43 -10.35 -1.44 17.70
N GLU A 44 -11.28 -0.60 17.20
CA GLU A 44 -11.13 0.85 17.19
C GLU A 44 -11.07 1.46 18.60
N LYS A 45 -11.71 0.82 19.58
CA LYS A 45 -11.63 1.22 21.00
C LYS A 45 -10.22 1.02 21.58
N THR A 46 -9.44 0.11 20.99
CA THR A 46 -8.14 -0.29 21.54
C THR A 46 -6.97 0.52 21.00
N ILE A 47 -7.13 1.18 19.85
CA ILE A 47 -6.07 2.05 19.29
C ILE A 47 -6.00 3.43 19.97
N THR A 48 -7.03 3.82 20.73
CA THR A 48 -7.10 5.10 21.44
C THR A 48 -6.72 5.01 22.92
N HIS A 49 -6.56 3.78 23.44
CA HIS A 49 -6.32 3.56 24.86
C HIS A 49 -4.85 3.30 25.18
N GLU A 50 -4.31 3.99 26.18
CA GLU A 50 -2.88 3.97 26.53
C GLU A 50 -2.32 2.55 26.76
N ALA A 51 -3.14 1.67 27.36
CA ALA A 51 -2.73 0.30 27.66
C ALA A 51 -2.61 -0.63 26.44
N THR A 52 -3.13 -0.23 25.28
CA THR A 52 -3.20 -1.09 24.08
C THR A 52 -2.70 -0.42 22.81
N MET A 53 -2.69 0.91 22.74
CA MET A 53 -2.26 1.69 21.56
C MET A 53 -0.77 1.54 21.23
N ASN A 54 0.04 1.08 22.19
CA ASN A 54 1.47 0.85 22.02
C ASN A 54 1.84 -0.64 21.91
N GLU A 55 0.85 -1.54 21.80
CA GLU A 55 1.08 -2.98 21.64
C GLU A 55 0.94 -3.35 20.15
N ALA A 56 1.98 -3.97 19.55
CA ALA A 56 1.99 -4.35 18.13
C ALA A 56 0.79 -5.22 17.75
N LYS A 57 0.40 -6.11 18.66
CA LYS A 57 -0.78 -6.99 18.53
C LYS A 57 -2.06 -6.24 18.20
N THR A 58 -2.26 -5.05 18.78
CA THR A 58 -3.44 -4.22 18.54
C THR A 58 -3.51 -3.78 17.09
N TRP A 59 -2.39 -3.28 16.58
CA TRP A 59 -2.28 -2.79 15.21
C TRP A 59 -2.26 -3.92 14.19
N ALA A 60 -1.64 -5.07 14.50
CA ALA A 60 -1.70 -6.26 13.66
C ALA A 60 -3.15 -6.74 13.44
N TYR A 61 -3.93 -6.89 14.52
CA TYR A 61 -5.33 -7.30 14.43
C TYR A 61 -6.20 -6.28 13.69
N ARG A 62 -5.93 -4.98 13.89
CA ARG A 62 -6.60 -3.94 13.11
C ARG A 62 -6.28 -4.08 11.62
N GLY A 63 -5.01 -4.31 11.28
CA GLY A 63 -4.59 -4.58 9.91
C GLY A 63 -5.35 -5.75 9.29
N ASP A 64 -5.45 -6.87 10.01
CA ASP A 64 -6.13 -8.07 9.53
C ASP A 64 -7.63 -7.84 9.29
N ILE A 65 -8.30 -7.14 10.21
CA ILE A 65 -9.73 -6.80 10.08
C ILE A 65 -9.96 -5.96 8.83
N TYR A 66 -9.18 -4.90 8.64
CA TYR A 66 -9.31 -4.02 7.47
C TYR A 66 -8.88 -4.69 6.17
N LEU A 67 -7.92 -5.62 6.20
CA LEU A 67 -7.60 -6.42 5.03
C LEU A 67 -8.77 -7.34 4.64
N GLN A 68 -9.44 -8.00 5.60
CA GLN A 68 -10.63 -8.79 5.31
C GLN A 68 -11.78 -7.94 4.74
N ILE A 69 -11.94 -6.71 5.21
CA ILE A 69 -12.92 -5.75 4.65
C ILE A 69 -12.55 -5.37 3.22
N ALA A 70 -11.26 -5.19 2.92
CA ALA A 70 -10.80 -4.85 1.58
C ALA A 70 -10.99 -6.01 0.58
N LEU A 71 -10.94 -7.26 1.05
CA LEU A 71 -10.98 -8.48 0.23
C LEU A 71 -12.38 -9.11 0.13
N THR A 72 -13.33 -8.71 0.96
CA THR A 72 -14.68 -9.30 0.93
C THR A 72 -15.45 -8.86 -0.31
N ASP A 73 -16.36 -9.71 -0.79
CA ASP A 73 -17.35 -9.35 -1.80
C ASP A 73 -18.71 -8.94 -1.21
N ASN A 74 -18.90 -9.07 0.10
CA ASN A 74 -20.15 -8.69 0.75
C ASN A 74 -20.31 -7.15 0.75
N PRO A 75 -21.35 -6.59 0.11
CA PRO A 75 -21.58 -5.15 0.06
C PRO A 75 -21.73 -4.49 1.43
N GLU A 76 -22.35 -5.18 2.40
CA GLU A 76 -22.51 -4.66 3.76
C GLU A 76 -21.17 -4.47 4.46
N TYR A 77 -20.21 -5.37 4.21
CA TYR A 77 -18.87 -5.26 4.76
C TYR A 77 -18.00 -4.26 4.01
N LYS A 78 -18.13 -4.17 2.67
CA LYS A 78 -17.47 -3.11 1.89
C LYS A 78 -17.86 -1.71 2.39
N ALA A 79 -19.13 -1.51 2.78
CA ALA A 79 -19.62 -0.24 3.31
C ALA A 79 -19.10 0.12 4.71
N LEU A 80 -18.37 -0.76 5.40
CA LEU A 80 -17.82 -0.48 6.72
C LEU A 80 -16.61 0.48 6.68
N SER A 81 -16.00 0.66 5.50
CA SER A 81 -14.83 1.54 5.35
C SER A 81 -14.66 2.00 3.91
N ASP A 82 -14.35 3.28 3.74
CA ASP A 82 -14.10 3.88 2.42
C ASP A 82 -12.72 3.51 1.86
N ASN A 83 -11.73 3.25 2.73
CA ASN A 83 -10.33 3.01 2.37
C ASN A 83 -9.69 1.85 3.15
N PRO A 84 -10.32 0.66 3.21
CA PRO A 84 -9.89 -0.43 4.09
C PRO A 84 -8.48 -0.91 3.79
N LEU A 85 -8.08 -0.92 2.52
CA LEU A 85 -6.74 -1.36 2.11
C LEU A 85 -5.63 -0.43 2.62
N GLN A 86 -5.88 0.89 2.61
CA GLN A 86 -4.95 1.88 3.15
C GLN A 86 -4.86 1.74 4.68
N ILE A 87 -6.00 1.55 5.34
CA ILE A 87 -6.05 1.37 6.79
C ILE A 87 -5.29 0.10 7.20
N ALA A 88 -5.43 -0.99 6.44
CA ALA A 88 -4.69 -2.22 6.69
C ALA A 88 -3.18 -1.99 6.60
N TYR A 89 -2.72 -1.34 5.52
CA TYR A 89 -1.32 -0.96 5.33
C TYR A 89 -0.78 -0.12 6.50
N ASP A 90 -1.45 0.98 6.84
CA ASP A 90 -1.00 1.88 7.91
C ASP A 90 -0.93 1.17 9.26
N SER A 91 -1.87 0.24 9.51
CA SER A 91 -1.89 -0.55 10.74
C SER A 91 -0.72 -1.52 10.81
N TYR A 92 -0.41 -2.25 9.74
CA TYR A 92 0.76 -3.13 9.71
C TYR A 92 2.07 -2.36 9.82
N LYS A 93 2.20 -1.22 9.14
CA LYS A 93 3.37 -0.35 9.23
C LYS A 93 3.58 0.13 10.67
N LYS A 94 2.50 0.57 11.33
CA LYS A 94 2.55 0.98 12.73
C LYS A 94 2.92 -0.19 13.65
N ALA A 95 2.36 -1.37 13.43
CA ALA A 95 2.64 -2.56 14.21
C ALA A 95 4.12 -2.97 14.10
N MET A 96 4.67 -3.02 12.89
CA MET A 96 6.08 -3.37 12.65
C MET A 96 7.07 -2.40 13.31
N ALA A 97 6.70 -1.13 13.46
CA ALA A 97 7.51 -0.11 14.11
C ALA A 97 7.54 -0.19 15.66
N LEU A 98 6.71 -1.05 16.27
CA LEU A 98 6.63 -1.18 17.72
C LEU A 98 7.64 -2.22 18.27
N PRO A 99 8.15 -2.04 19.51
CA PRO A 99 9.21 -2.91 20.06
C PRO A 99 8.80 -4.38 20.26
N ASP A 100 7.51 -4.65 20.44
CA ASP A 100 6.93 -5.98 20.68
C ASP A 100 6.46 -6.67 19.39
N SER A 101 6.84 -6.17 18.22
CA SER A 101 6.34 -6.65 16.92
C SER A 101 6.82 -8.03 16.51
N LYS A 102 7.91 -8.54 17.10
CA LYS A 102 8.66 -9.72 16.65
C LYS A 102 7.78 -10.94 16.35
N GLU A 103 6.79 -11.23 17.19
CA GLU A 103 5.92 -12.41 17.01
C GLU A 103 4.93 -12.28 15.83
N PHE A 104 4.66 -11.05 15.38
CA PHE A 104 3.69 -10.76 14.32
C PHE A 104 4.33 -10.49 12.96
N VAL A 105 5.65 -10.24 12.90
CA VAL A 105 6.32 -9.75 11.68
C VAL A 105 6.08 -10.67 10.48
N ALA A 106 6.19 -11.99 10.65
CA ALA A 106 6.04 -12.94 9.54
C ALA A 106 4.63 -12.88 8.92
N ASP A 107 3.59 -12.87 9.75
CA ASP A 107 2.21 -12.78 9.31
C ASP A 107 1.92 -11.42 8.68
N MET A 108 2.40 -10.34 9.31
CA MET A 108 2.21 -8.99 8.77
C MET A 108 2.94 -8.77 7.44
N MET A 109 4.13 -9.34 7.25
CA MET A 109 4.82 -9.30 5.95
C MET A 109 4.04 -10.07 4.88
N THR A 110 3.48 -11.23 5.23
CA THR A 110 2.60 -11.99 4.32
C THR A 110 1.38 -11.15 3.94
N ASN A 111 0.73 -10.53 4.92
CA ASN A 111 -0.43 -9.67 4.67
C ASN A 111 -0.07 -8.38 3.90
N MET A 112 1.11 -7.80 4.12
CA MET A 112 1.60 -6.68 3.30
C MET A 112 1.81 -7.08 1.83
N ASN A 113 2.19 -8.32 1.54
CA ASN A 113 2.23 -8.80 0.15
C ASN A 113 0.83 -8.82 -0.48
N VAL A 114 -0.20 -9.27 0.27
CA VAL A 114 -1.60 -9.24 -0.18
C VAL A 114 -2.09 -7.81 -0.38
N VAL A 115 -1.70 -6.89 0.52
CA VAL A 115 -2.02 -5.47 0.39
C VAL A 115 -1.42 -4.88 -0.88
N ALA A 116 -0.14 -5.16 -1.14
CA ALA A 116 0.54 -4.71 -2.35
C ALA A 116 -0.10 -5.26 -3.62
N GLU A 117 -0.44 -6.56 -3.65
CA GLU A 117 -1.14 -7.18 -4.78
C GLU A 117 -2.52 -6.56 -5.01
N SER A 118 -3.25 -6.27 -3.94
CA SER A 118 -4.55 -5.61 -4.04
C SER A 118 -4.44 -4.20 -4.62
N PHE A 119 -3.41 -3.42 -4.24
CA PHE A 119 -3.13 -2.13 -4.87
C PHE A 119 -2.68 -2.28 -6.32
N PHE A 120 -1.89 -3.30 -6.64
CA PHE A 120 -1.47 -3.58 -8.01
C PHE A 120 -2.69 -3.87 -8.90
N ASN A 121 -3.62 -4.70 -8.44
CA ASN A 121 -4.86 -5.00 -9.15
C ASN A 121 -5.75 -3.77 -9.33
N LYS A 122 -5.84 -2.88 -8.32
CA LYS A 122 -6.48 -1.56 -8.49
C LYS A 122 -5.79 -0.71 -9.56
N GLY A 123 -4.47 -0.80 -9.65
CA GLY A 123 -3.68 -0.17 -10.71
C GLY A 123 -4.07 -0.68 -12.10
N VAL A 124 -4.19 -1.99 -12.25
CA VAL A 124 -4.63 -2.65 -13.49
C VAL A 124 -6.06 -2.24 -13.86
N GLU A 125 -6.98 -2.24 -12.89
CA GLU A 125 -8.37 -1.81 -13.10
C GLU A 125 -8.44 -0.36 -13.59
N GLY A 126 -7.76 0.57 -12.89
CA GLY A 126 -7.72 1.98 -13.30
C GLY A 126 -7.12 2.16 -14.69
N PHE A 127 -6.09 1.37 -15.05
CA PHE A 127 -5.47 1.44 -16.37
C PHE A 127 -6.47 1.00 -17.46
N ASN A 128 -7.18 -0.11 -17.24
CA ASN A 128 -8.18 -0.63 -18.16
C ASN A 128 -9.37 0.34 -18.32
N GLN A 129 -9.72 1.06 -17.25
CA GLN A 129 -10.75 2.10 -17.26
C GLN A 129 -10.24 3.44 -17.83
N LYS A 130 -8.96 3.53 -18.22
CA LYS A 130 -8.27 4.74 -18.68
C LYS A 130 -8.20 5.86 -17.63
N ASP A 131 -8.48 5.56 -16.37
CA ASP A 131 -8.12 6.43 -15.25
C ASP A 131 -6.64 6.22 -14.91
N TYR A 132 -5.80 6.75 -15.78
CA TYR A 132 -4.35 6.59 -15.68
C TYR A 132 -3.75 7.29 -14.45
N THR A 133 -4.44 8.30 -13.89
CA THR A 133 -3.99 8.92 -12.63
C THR A 133 -4.25 8.00 -11.44
N ALA A 134 -5.46 7.44 -11.33
CA ALA A 134 -5.76 6.48 -10.27
C ALA A 134 -4.88 5.22 -10.41
N SER A 135 -4.70 4.74 -11.64
CA SER A 135 -3.81 3.62 -11.95
C SER A 135 -2.37 3.86 -11.48
N MET A 136 -1.78 4.99 -11.86
CA MET A 136 -0.43 5.38 -11.44
C MET A 136 -0.30 5.41 -9.92
N ASN A 137 -1.24 6.05 -9.23
CA ASN A 137 -1.20 6.14 -7.76
C ASN A 137 -1.30 4.76 -7.10
N ALA A 138 -2.15 3.87 -7.62
CA ALA A 138 -2.30 2.52 -7.09
C ALA A 138 -1.04 1.66 -7.30
N PHE A 139 -0.39 1.75 -8.47
CA PHE A 139 0.88 1.07 -8.70
C PHE A 139 2.02 1.62 -7.81
N ILE A 140 2.07 2.93 -7.58
CA ILE A 140 3.02 3.53 -6.63
C ILE A 140 2.77 2.97 -5.23
N MET A 141 1.51 2.91 -4.78
CA MET A 141 1.17 2.34 -3.48
C MET A 141 1.59 0.87 -3.36
N ALA A 142 1.39 0.05 -4.40
CA ALA A 142 1.86 -1.33 -4.42
C ALA A 142 3.39 -1.42 -4.22
N ALA A 143 4.14 -0.57 -4.93
CA ALA A 143 5.59 -0.51 -4.80
C ALA A 143 6.05 -0.01 -3.42
N ASP A 144 5.35 0.97 -2.85
CA ASP A 144 5.67 1.54 -1.55
C ASP A 144 5.44 0.51 -0.43
N VAL A 145 4.32 -0.23 -0.46
CA VAL A 145 4.04 -1.31 0.50
C VAL A 145 5.13 -2.39 0.45
N LYS A 146 5.59 -2.78 -0.74
CA LYS A 146 6.69 -3.73 -0.89
C LYS A 146 8.02 -3.19 -0.34
N SER A 147 8.26 -1.90 -0.52
CA SER A 147 9.47 -1.26 0.00
C SER A 147 9.54 -1.30 1.53
N GLU A 148 8.41 -1.21 2.23
CA GLU A 148 8.34 -1.28 3.69
C GLU A 148 8.76 -2.67 4.22
N ILE A 149 8.64 -3.71 3.41
CA ILE A 149 9.11 -5.07 3.72
C ILE A 149 10.46 -5.40 3.04
N GLY A 150 11.18 -4.38 2.59
CA GLY A 150 12.54 -4.52 2.03
C GLY A 150 12.57 -5.05 0.59
N VAL A 151 11.46 -5.02 -0.14
CA VAL A 151 11.36 -5.49 -1.52
C VAL A 151 11.17 -4.31 -2.47
N VAL A 152 12.04 -4.21 -3.48
CA VAL A 152 11.83 -3.24 -4.57
C VAL A 152 10.95 -3.87 -5.65
N ASP A 153 9.69 -3.44 -5.72
CA ASP A 153 8.74 -3.92 -6.73
C ASP A 153 8.92 -3.20 -8.08
N THR A 154 9.90 -3.66 -8.85
CA THR A 154 10.18 -3.12 -10.19
C THR A 154 8.99 -3.25 -11.14
N SER A 155 8.15 -4.29 -10.98
CA SER A 155 6.98 -4.49 -11.82
C SER A 155 5.92 -3.42 -11.56
N ALA A 156 5.60 -3.14 -10.30
CA ALA A 156 4.69 -2.06 -9.93
C ALA A 156 5.23 -0.70 -10.40
N LEU A 157 6.52 -0.43 -10.22
CA LEU A 157 7.14 0.83 -10.68
C LEU A 157 7.09 1.01 -12.20
N LEU A 158 7.35 -0.04 -12.98
CA LEU A 158 7.26 0.02 -14.45
C LEU A 158 5.82 0.30 -14.92
N ASN A 159 4.83 -0.34 -14.29
CA ASN A 159 3.42 -0.07 -14.59
C ASN A 159 3.01 1.35 -14.16
N ALA A 160 3.54 1.86 -13.05
CA ALA A 160 3.33 3.24 -12.64
C ALA A 160 3.89 4.25 -13.66
N VAL A 161 5.07 3.99 -14.25
CA VAL A 161 5.62 4.82 -15.34
C VAL A 161 4.69 4.80 -16.55
N ALA A 162 4.25 3.62 -16.98
CA ALA A 162 3.33 3.50 -18.11
C ALA A 162 2.02 4.28 -17.88
N ALA A 163 1.45 4.17 -16.69
CA ALA A 163 0.25 4.94 -16.30
C ALA A 163 0.53 6.45 -16.25
N ALA A 164 1.67 6.88 -15.69
CA ALA A 164 2.06 8.29 -15.65
C ALA A 164 2.20 8.91 -17.04
N ASP A 165 2.76 8.15 -17.99
CA ASP A 165 2.92 8.59 -19.38
C ASP A 165 1.57 8.75 -20.08
N GLN A 166 0.66 7.80 -19.91
CA GLN A 166 -0.71 7.88 -20.43
C GLN A 166 -1.52 9.01 -19.76
N ALA A 167 -1.25 9.29 -18.49
CA ALA A 167 -1.82 10.42 -17.76
C ALA A 167 -1.19 11.78 -18.14
N VAL A 168 -0.17 11.80 -19.01
CA VAL A 168 0.61 12.99 -19.39
C VAL A 168 1.19 13.70 -18.14
N LYS A 169 1.73 12.90 -17.20
CA LYS A 169 2.37 13.36 -15.95
C LYS A 169 3.90 13.15 -15.99
N PRO A 170 4.63 13.94 -16.79
CA PRO A 170 6.08 13.72 -16.99
C PRO A 170 6.90 13.91 -15.72
N ALA A 171 6.48 14.77 -14.79
CA ALA A 171 7.18 14.97 -13.51
C ALA A 171 7.14 13.69 -12.64
N GLU A 172 5.97 13.03 -12.55
CA GLU A 172 5.83 11.77 -11.83
C GLU A 172 6.57 10.64 -12.54
N SER A 173 6.43 10.54 -13.88
CA SER A 173 7.18 9.56 -14.69
C SER A 173 8.69 9.67 -14.43
N ILE A 174 9.23 10.89 -14.41
CA ILE A 174 10.63 11.17 -14.07
C ILE A 174 10.99 10.64 -12.67
N LYS A 175 10.19 10.99 -11.66
CA LYS A 175 10.44 10.59 -10.26
C LYS A 175 10.42 9.07 -10.08
N ILE A 176 9.48 8.38 -10.72
CA ILE A 176 9.38 6.91 -10.64
C ILE A 176 10.57 6.25 -11.36
N ASN A 177 10.99 6.78 -12.51
CA ASN A 177 12.17 6.29 -13.22
C ASN A 177 13.46 6.45 -12.40
N GLN A 178 13.59 7.51 -11.59
CA GLN A 178 14.72 7.65 -10.67
C GLN A 178 14.76 6.51 -9.65
N ARG A 179 13.61 6.13 -9.06
CA ARG A 179 13.52 4.98 -8.13
C ARG A 179 13.98 3.68 -8.80
N LEU A 180 13.61 3.45 -10.06
CA LEU A 180 14.06 2.28 -10.83
C LEU A 180 15.57 2.28 -11.06
N LEU A 181 16.16 3.43 -11.41
CA LEU A 181 17.60 3.58 -11.61
C LEU A 181 18.38 3.34 -10.31
N GLU A 182 17.93 3.91 -9.20
CA GLU A 182 18.50 3.71 -7.86
C GLU A 182 18.45 2.24 -7.43
N ALA A 183 17.43 1.50 -7.87
CA ALA A 183 17.32 0.05 -7.68
C ALA A 183 18.19 -0.79 -8.63
N GLY A 184 19.01 -0.17 -9.48
CA GLY A 184 19.90 -0.84 -10.42
C GLY A 184 19.25 -1.26 -11.74
N PHE A 185 18.02 -0.82 -12.02
CA PHE A 185 17.32 -1.13 -13.27
C PHE A 185 17.85 -0.24 -14.41
N LYS A 186 18.72 -0.80 -15.26
CA LYS A 186 19.47 -0.05 -16.29
C LYS A 186 18.63 0.47 -17.46
N ASN A 187 17.43 -0.07 -17.66
CA ASN A 187 16.63 0.17 -18.87
C ASN A 187 15.17 0.53 -18.53
N PRO A 188 14.91 1.54 -17.67
CA PRO A 188 13.55 1.89 -17.28
C PRO A 188 12.76 2.40 -18.50
N GLY A 189 11.44 2.20 -18.52
CA GLY A 189 10.55 2.36 -19.69
C GLY A 189 10.70 3.68 -20.48
N SER A 190 10.22 3.64 -21.74
CA SER A 190 10.62 4.50 -22.87
C SER A 190 10.40 6.01 -22.75
N THR A 191 9.58 6.52 -21.84
CA THR A 191 9.24 7.96 -21.85
C THR A 191 10.13 8.80 -20.94
N GLY A 192 10.54 8.29 -19.77
CA GLY A 192 11.43 9.00 -18.85
C GLY A 192 12.84 9.17 -19.42
N ARG A 193 13.35 8.14 -20.09
CA ARG A 193 14.69 8.16 -20.72
C ARG A 193 14.79 9.20 -21.82
N ASN A 194 13.79 9.24 -22.70
CA ASN A 194 13.68 10.23 -23.76
C ASN A 194 13.58 11.67 -23.22
N PHE A 195 13.02 11.89 -22.02
CA PHE A 195 12.94 13.22 -21.42
C PHE A 195 14.26 13.65 -20.75
N TYR A 196 14.93 12.74 -20.06
CA TYR A 196 16.26 12.98 -19.47
C TYR A 196 17.34 13.16 -20.52
N GLU A 197 17.40 12.30 -21.54
CA GLU A 197 18.34 12.42 -22.66
C GLU A 197 18.10 13.72 -23.45
N ARG A 198 16.84 14.15 -23.63
CA ARG A 198 16.52 15.44 -24.27
C ARG A 198 16.80 16.69 -23.42
N ARG A 199 16.92 16.58 -22.09
CA ARG A 199 17.30 17.70 -21.21
C ARG A 199 18.81 17.74 -20.91
N GLN A 200 19.47 16.59 -20.86
CA GLN A 200 20.91 16.49 -20.58
C GLN A 200 21.76 16.64 -21.85
N CYS A 201 21.23 16.33 -23.04
CA CYS A 201 21.83 16.79 -24.28
C CYS A 201 21.36 18.23 -24.55
N PRO A 202 22.27 19.23 -24.62
CA PRO A 202 21.95 20.45 -25.35
C PRO A 202 21.47 20.01 -26.74
N ARG A 203 20.34 20.53 -27.23
CA ARG A 203 19.98 20.36 -28.64
C ARG A 203 21.24 20.72 -29.44
N PRO A 204 21.74 19.88 -30.36
CA PRO A 204 22.81 20.32 -31.24
C PRO A 204 22.25 21.54 -31.97
N THR A 205 22.79 22.72 -31.70
CA THR A 205 22.40 23.99 -32.36
C THR A 205 22.84 24.03 -33.82
N HIS A 206 23.17 22.89 -34.41
CA HIS A 206 23.46 22.73 -35.82
C HIS A 206 22.51 21.69 -36.39
N ALA A 207 21.41 22.18 -36.94
CA ALA A 207 20.67 21.47 -37.96
C ALA A 207 21.66 21.10 -39.08
N ARG A 208 21.92 19.81 -39.27
CA ARG A 208 22.38 19.33 -40.57
C ARG A 208 21.13 19.08 -41.41
N PRO A 209 20.98 19.75 -42.56
CA PRO A 209 19.86 19.47 -43.45
C PRO A 209 20.12 18.12 -44.13
N GLY A 210 19.14 17.23 -44.04
CA GLY A 210 19.09 16.01 -44.85
C GLY A 210 19.42 14.73 -44.09
N THR A 211 18.42 14.19 -43.39
CA THR A 211 18.15 12.75 -43.40
C THR A 211 16.65 12.56 -43.33
N SER A 212 16.17 11.70 -44.23
CA SER A 212 14.77 11.44 -44.55
C SER A 212 13.96 10.87 -43.39
N ALA A 213 12.67 11.19 -43.40
CA ALA A 213 11.63 10.56 -42.61
C ALA A 213 11.65 9.02 -42.74
N SER A 214 12.11 8.31 -41.71
CA SER A 214 11.84 6.87 -41.57
C SER A 214 11.93 6.31 -40.15
N ASP A 215 11.94 7.12 -39.10
CA ASP A 215 11.76 6.61 -37.74
C ASP A 215 10.27 6.51 -37.42
N ARG A 216 9.65 5.47 -37.97
CA ARG A 216 8.37 4.98 -37.49
C ARG A 216 8.53 4.63 -36.01
N LEU A 217 7.84 5.39 -35.16
CA LEU A 217 7.57 5.01 -33.77
C LEU A 217 7.07 3.55 -33.76
N PRO A 218 7.64 2.64 -32.95
CA PRO A 218 6.96 1.38 -32.68
C PRO A 218 5.70 1.73 -31.89
N THR A 219 4.58 1.69 -32.61
CA THR A 219 3.25 1.72 -32.04
C THR A 219 3.04 0.39 -31.32
N GLY A 220 2.67 0.49 -30.04
CA GLY A 220 1.97 -0.52 -29.26
C GLY A 220 2.41 -1.97 -29.40
N GLU A 221 3.23 -2.45 -28.45
CA GLU A 221 3.14 -3.81 -27.93
C GLU A 221 3.98 -3.90 -26.63
N ILE A 222 3.39 -3.50 -25.50
CA ILE A 222 3.78 -4.00 -24.18
C ILE A 222 2.50 -4.50 -23.51
N PHE A 223 2.01 -5.64 -24.00
CA PHE A 223 1.13 -6.56 -23.28
C PHE A 223 1.29 -7.95 -23.91
N ALA A 224 2.29 -8.69 -23.45
CA ALA A 224 2.32 -10.17 -23.43
C ALA A 224 3.64 -10.62 -22.81
N GLY A 225 3.59 -11.33 -21.67
CA GLY A 225 4.76 -12.10 -21.23
C GLY A 225 5.02 -12.23 -19.73
N PHE A 226 4.00 -12.44 -18.88
CA PHE A 226 4.21 -13.25 -17.68
C PHE A 226 3.10 -14.29 -17.59
N HIS A 227 3.45 -15.50 -18.02
CA HIS A 227 2.65 -16.70 -17.91
C HIS A 227 2.71 -17.14 -16.44
N PHE A 228 1.58 -17.13 -15.74
CA PHE A 228 1.46 -17.81 -14.45
C PHE A 228 1.55 -19.32 -14.71
N PRO A 229 2.44 -20.08 -14.05
CA PRO A 229 2.32 -21.53 -14.08
C PRO A 229 1.07 -21.90 -13.28
N GLY A 230 0.09 -22.47 -13.98
CA GLY A 230 -1.12 -23.01 -13.39
C GLY A 230 -0.78 -24.05 -12.33
N GLY A 231 -1.47 -23.95 -11.19
CA GLY A 231 -1.54 -25.02 -10.21
C GLY A 231 -2.28 -26.23 -10.76
N VAL A 232 -1.80 -27.39 -10.34
CA VAL A 232 -2.58 -28.62 -10.17
C VAL A 232 -2.70 -28.84 -8.67
#